data_AF-A0A845UH48-F1
#
_entry.id   AF-A0A845UH48-F1
#
_cell.length_a   1.000
_cell.length_b   1.000
_cell.length_c   1.000
_cell.angle_alpha   90.00
_cell.angle_beta   90.00
_cell.angle_gamma   90.00
#
_symmetry.space_group_name_H-M   'P 1'
#
loop_
_entity.id
_entity.type
_entity.pdbx_description
1 polymer ?
#
loop_
_entity_poly.entity_id
_entity_poly.type
_entity_poly.pdbx_seq_one_letter_code
_entity_poly.pdbx_strand_id
1 'polypeptide(L)' 'MTVTDILTGIALVLVIEGLVYALAPSLVERMLEALRQMPLETRRTLGLVTIITGVLLLWIARRFGG' A
#
# COMPACT_ATOMS: atom_id res chain seq x y z
N MET A 1 2.55 0.71 20.38
CA MET A 1 2.98 1.60 19.29
C MET A 1 3.57 2.84 19.91
N THR A 2 4.84 3.06 19.67
CA THR A 2 5.57 4.27 20.06
C THR A 2 5.54 5.28 18.91
N VAL A 3 5.95 6.52 19.16
CA VAL A 3 6.07 7.55 18.12
C VAL A 3 7.08 7.14 17.04
N THR A 4 8.14 6.44 17.43
CA THR A 4 9.14 5.92 16.51
C THR A 4 8.55 4.91 15.54
N ASP A 5 7.66 4.01 15.98
CA ASP A 5 7.02 3.02 15.10
C ASP A 5 6.21 3.71 13.99
N ILE A 6 5.52 4.81 14.32
CA ILE A 6 4.73 5.60 13.37
C ILE A 6 5.64 6.28 12.35
N LEU A 7 6.71 6.92 12.83
CA LEU A 7 7.68 7.58 11.95
C LEU A 7 8.37 6.58 11.02
N THR A 8 8.76 5.40 11.52
CA THR A 8 9.33 4.33 10.70
C THR A 8 8.35 3.84 9.65
N GLY A 9 7.07 3.65 10.00
CA GLY A 9 6.04 3.28 9.04
C GLY A 9 5.88 4.30 7.91
N ILE A 10 5.81 5.59 8.26
CA ILE A 10 5.72 6.69 7.27
C ILE A 10 6.98 6.74 6.40
N ALA A 11 8.16 6.67 7.00
CA ALA A 11 9.44 6.68 6.26
C ALA A 11 9.50 5.53 5.25
N LEU A 12 9.10 4.32 5.65
CA LEU A 12 9.10 3.15 4.78
C LEU A 12 8.12 3.32 3.61
N VAL A 13 6.91 3.86 3.85
CA VAL A 13 5.94 4.16 2.79
C VAL A 13 6.54 5.14 1.77
N LEU A 14 7.17 6.23 2.23
CA LEU A 14 7.79 7.21 1.34
C LEU A 14 8.94 6.62 0.52
N VAL A 15 9.76 5.76 1.13
CA VAL A 15 10.85 5.06 0.43
C VAL A 15 10.27 4.14 -0.65
N ILE A 16 9.28 3.31 -0.32
CA ILE A 16 8.68 2.37 -1.27
C ILE A 16 7.99 3.13 -2.42
N GLU A 17 7.15 4.11 -2.11
CA GLU A 17 6.48 4.94 -3.12
C GLU A 17 7.48 5.68 -4.01
N GLY A 18 8.50 6.30 -3.42
CA GLY A 18 9.56 7.00 -4.15
C GLY A 18 10.36 6.09 -5.09
N LEU A 19 10.64 4.86 -4.65
CA LEU A 19 11.31 3.85 -5.49
C LEU A 19 10.44 3.45 -6.69
N VAL A 20 9.14 3.26 -6.49
CA VAL A 20 8.21 2.94 -7.58
C VAL A 20 8.22 4.06 -8.63
N TYR A 21 8.17 5.34 -8.21
CA TYR A 21 8.26 6.48 -9.13
C TYR A 21 9.61 6.61 -9.81
N ALA A 22 10.72 6.36 -9.11
CA ALA A 22 12.08 6.53 -9.64
C ALA A 22 12.50 5.39 -10.58
N LEU A 23 12.14 4.15 -10.27
CA LEU A 23 12.60 2.96 -10.99
C LEU A 23 11.63 2.51 -12.08
N ALA A 24 10.33 2.72 -11.90
CA ALA A 24 9.30 2.21 -12.82
C ALA A 24 8.15 3.22 -13.02
N PRO A 25 8.42 4.45 -13.48
CA PRO A 25 7.37 5.46 -13.70
C PRO A 25 6.29 4.99 -14.69
N SER A 26 6.65 4.23 -15.72
CA SER A 26 5.71 3.69 -16.70
C SER A 26 4.76 2.62 -16.13
N LEU A 27 5.15 1.95 -15.05
CA LEU A 27 4.26 1.03 -14.34
C LEU A 27 3.15 1.82 -13.64
N VAL A 28 3.48 2.94 -13.01
CA VAL A 28 2.50 3.81 -12.35
C VAL A 28 1.47 4.32 -13.34
N GLU A 29 1.90 4.82 -14.50
CA GLU A 29 0.99 5.29 -15.55
C GLU A 29 0.02 4.19 -15.98
N ARG A 30 0.53 2.98 -16.27
CA ARG A 30 -0.30 1.83 -16.65
C ARG A 30 -1.29 1.42 -15.54
N MET A 31 -0.86 1.45 -14.28
CA MET A 31 -1.74 1.16 -13.15
C MET A 31 -2.85 2.21 -13.04
N LEU A 32 -2.53 3.50 -13.22
CA LEU A 32 -3.51 4.57 -13.21
C LEU A 32 -4.51 4.46 -14.36
N GLU A 33 -4.06 4.09 -15.56
CA GLU A 33 -4.94 3.83 -16.71
C GLU A 33 -5.88 2.65 -16.42
N ALA A 34 -5.35 1.54 -15.92
CA ALA A 34 -6.15 0.37 -15.55
C ALA A 34 -7.18 0.74 -14.48
N LEU A 35 -6.79 1.47 -13.43
CA LEU A 35 -7.70 1.96 -12.41
C LEU A 35 -8.77 2.88 -13.02
N ARG A 36 -8.41 3.78 -13.94
CA ARG A 36 -9.37 4.69 -14.61
C ARG A 36 -10.40 3.97 -15.47
N GLN A 37 -10.08 2.79 -15.99
CA GLN A 37 -11.03 1.97 -16.76
C GLN A 37 -12.00 1.17 -15.88
N MET A 38 -11.68 0.97 -14.60
CA MET A 38 -12.55 0.21 -13.68
C MET A 38 -13.80 1.00 -13.25
N PRO A 39 -14.97 0.35 -13.10
CA PRO A 39 -16.13 0.94 -12.44
C PRO A 39 -15.83 1.37 -11.00
N LEU A 40 -16.56 2.38 -10.49
CA LEU A 40 -16.34 2.91 -9.14
C LEU A 40 -16.51 1.84 -8.04
N GLU A 41 -17.47 0.95 -8.21
CA GLU A 41 -17.71 -0.16 -7.26
C GLU A 41 -16.52 -1.11 -7.17
N THR A 42 -15.96 -1.52 -8.32
CA THR A 42 -14.76 -2.36 -8.37
C THR A 42 -13.57 -1.68 -7.69
N ARG A 43 -13.35 -0.37 -7.90
CA ARG A 43 -12.27 0.37 -7.23
C ARG A 43 -12.44 0.39 -5.71
N ARG A 44 -13.68 0.57 -5.23
CA ARG A 44 -13.99 0.52 -3.79
C ARG A 44 -13.67 -0.85 -3.21
N THR A 45 -14.12 -1.91 -3.88
CA THR A 45 -13.85 -3.28 -3.44
C THR A 45 -12.35 -3.58 -3.42
N LEU A 46 -11.61 -3.16 -4.45
CA LEU A 46 -10.15 -3.28 -4.49
C LEU A 46 -9.49 -2.57 -3.30
N GLY A 47 -9.90 -1.34 -3.00
CA GLY A 47 -9.41 -0.59 -1.83
C GLY A 47 -9.72 -1.30 -0.51
N LEU A 48 -10.94 -1.81 -0.34
CA LEU A 48 -11.35 -2.55 0.86
C LEU A 48 -10.53 -3.83 1.05
N VAL A 49 -10.34 -4.62 -0.02
CA VAL A 49 -9.53 -5.84 0.02
C VAL A 49 -8.08 -5.52 0.38
N THR A 50 -7.51 -4.46 -0.20
CA THR A 50 -6.15 -4.01 0.14
C THR A 50 -6.02 -3.63 1.61
N ILE A 51 -6.97 -2.86 2.15
CA ILE A 51 -6.97 -2.47 3.57
C ILE A 51 -7.07 -3.71 4.48
N ILE A 52 -8.02 -4.60 4.22
CA ILE A 52 -8.23 -5.83 5.02
C ILE A 52 -6.95 -6.68 4.99
N THR A 53 -6.34 -6.85 3.82
CA THR A 53 -5.11 -7.61 3.66
C THR A 53 -3.96 -6.97 4.44
N GLY A 54 -3.80 -5.65 4.36
CA GLY A 54 -2.76 -4.93 5.10
C GLY A 54 -2.92 -5.06 6.62
N VAL A 55 -4.15 -4.94 7.13
CA VAL A 55 -4.46 -5.14 8.55
C VAL A 55 -4.16 -6.57 8.98
N LEU A 56 -4.54 -7.56 8.17
CA LEU A 56 -4.28 -8.97 8.45
C LEU A 56 -2.77 -9.26 8.50
N LEU A 57 -2.00 -8.74 7.54
CA LEU A 57 -0.54 -8.88 7.54
C LEU A 57 0.09 -8.23 8.77
N LEU A 58 -0.35 -7.03 9.16
CA LEU A 58 0.12 -6.36 10.37
C LEU A 58 -0.22 -7.17 11.63
N TRP A 59 -1.40 -7.77 11.68
CA TRP A 59 -1.82 -8.63 12.79
C TRP A 59 -0.94 -9.89 12.89
N ILE A 60 -0.68 -10.57 11.77
CA ILE A 60 0.23 -11.71 11.69
C ILE A 60 1.64 -11.31 12.12
N ALA A 61 2.18 -10.21 11.57
CA ALA A 61 3.50 -9.72 11.91
C ALA A 61 3.63 -9.43 13.41
N ARG A 62 2.61 -8.84 14.05
CA ARG A 62 2.60 -8.62 15.50
C ARG A 62 2.47 -9.91 16.31
N ARG A 63 1.79 -10.93 15.78
CA ARG A 63 1.56 -12.18 16.50
C ARG A 63 2.74 -13.14 16.45
N PHE A 64 3.50 -13.12 15.36
CA PHE A 64 4.62 -14.03 15.11
C PHE A 64 6.00 -13.34 15.13
N GLY A 65 6.04 -12.00 15.16
CA GLY A 65 7.27 -11.21 15.04
C GLY A 65 8.15 -11.12 16.29
N GLY A 66 7.71 -11.67 17.44
CA GLY A 66 8.46 -11.61 18.71
C GLY A 66 8.25 -10.29 19.46
#